data_AF-A0A2C9PFW0-F1
#
_entry.id   AF-A0A2C9PFW0-F1
#
_cell.length_a   1.000
_cell.length_b   1.000
_cell.length_c   1.000
_cell.angle_alpha   90.00
_cell.angle_beta   90.00
_cell.angle_gamma   90.00
#
_symmetry.space_group_name_H-M   'P 1'
#
loop_
_entity.id
_entity.type
_entity.pdbx_description
1 polymer ?
#
loop_
_entity_poly.entity_id
_entity_poly.type
_entity_poly.pdbx_seq_one_letter_code
_entity_poly.pdbx_strand_id
1 'polypeptide(L)'
;MIKSSFKAQPFLVRNTILSPNDKRSFTEYTQVIETVSKNKVFLEQLLLANPKLYNVMQKYNAGLLKKKRVKKLFESIYKYYKRSYLRSTPFGLFSETSIGVF
;
A
#
# COMPACT_ATOMS: atom_id res chain seq x y z
N MET A 1 4.10 -42.31 18.80
CA MET A 1 3.40 -41.47 17.80
C MET A 1 2.57 -40.45 18.57
N ILE A 2 3.02 -39.19 18.69
CA ILE A 2 2.32 -38.18 19.48
C ILE A 2 1.09 -37.72 18.66
N LYS A 3 -0.12 -38.10 19.08
CA LYS A 3 -1.34 -37.48 18.56
C LYS A 3 -1.36 -36.04 19.06
N SER A 4 -1.34 -35.08 18.14
CA SER A 4 -1.56 -33.67 18.49
C SER A 4 -2.90 -33.52 19.20
N SER A 5 -2.89 -32.95 20.41
CA SER A 5 -4.09 -32.63 21.19
C SER A 5 -4.83 -31.39 20.67
N PHE A 6 -4.20 -30.61 19.79
CA PHE A 6 -4.78 -29.35 19.29
C PHE A 6 -5.77 -29.59 18.17
N LYS A 7 -6.94 -28.94 18.27
CA LYS A 7 -7.99 -28.91 17.25
C LYS A 7 -7.98 -27.55 16.55
N ALA A 8 -7.61 -27.55 15.28
CA ALA A 8 -7.61 -26.34 14.48
C ALA A 8 -9.04 -25.78 14.35
N GLN A 9 -9.17 -24.46 14.45
CA GLN A 9 -10.44 -23.72 14.38
C GLN A 9 -10.51 -22.91 13.08
N PRO A 10 -11.70 -22.44 12.65
CA PRO A 10 -11.81 -21.42 11.62
C PRO A 10 -10.84 -20.26 11.91
N PHE A 11 -10.24 -19.72 10.86
CA PHE A 11 -9.12 -18.80 10.96
C PHE A 11 -9.36 -17.53 10.15
N LEU A 12 -8.66 -16.46 10.49
CA LEU A 12 -8.71 -15.22 9.71
C LEU A 12 -7.86 -15.36 8.46
N VAL A 13 -8.48 -15.10 7.31
CA VAL A 13 -7.78 -14.89 6.05
C VAL A 13 -7.57 -13.40 5.88
N ARG A 14 -6.35 -13.02 5.50
CA ARG A 14 -5.94 -11.63 5.29
C ARG A 14 -5.34 -11.52 3.90
N ASN A 15 -5.91 -10.68 3.05
CA ASN A 15 -5.45 -10.49 1.67
C ASN A 15 -5.43 -9.02 1.28
N THR A 16 -4.61 -8.71 0.28
CA THR A 16 -4.50 -7.37 -0.31
C THR A 16 -5.74 -7.05 -1.15
N ILE A 17 -6.15 -5.78 -1.17
CA ILE A 17 -7.21 -5.29 -2.07
C ILE A 17 -6.70 -5.23 -3.51
N LEU A 18 -5.48 -4.73 -3.73
CA LEU A 18 -4.88 -4.70 -5.06
C LEU A 18 -4.15 -6.00 -5.36
N SER A 19 -4.24 -6.49 -6.59
CA SER A 19 -3.58 -7.71 -7.03
C SER A 19 -2.08 -7.50 -7.26
N PRO A 20 -1.19 -8.33 -6.68
CA PRO A 20 0.25 -8.28 -6.97
C PRO A 20 0.60 -8.50 -8.45
N ASN A 21 -0.29 -9.09 -9.25
CA ASN A 21 -0.05 -9.33 -10.67
C ASN A 21 -0.09 -8.03 -11.49
N ASP A 22 -0.83 -7.02 -11.02
CA ASP A 22 -0.95 -5.72 -11.67
C ASP A 22 0.18 -4.75 -11.25
N LYS A 23 1.11 -5.22 -10.40
CA LYS A 23 2.25 -4.40 -9.97
C LYS A 23 3.16 -4.10 -11.16
N ARG A 24 3.67 -2.88 -11.21
CA ARG A 24 4.67 -2.44 -12.19
C ARG A 24 6.02 -2.35 -11.53
N SER A 25 7.06 -2.66 -12.30
CA SER A 25 8.42 -2.32 -11.92
C SER A 25 8.71 -0.87 -12.33
N PHE A 26 9.47 -0.15 -11.51
CA PHE A 26 9.85 1.23 -11.76
C PHE A 26 11.36 1.38 -11.67
N THR A 27 11.91 2.19 -12.57
CA THR A 27 13.35 2.48 -12.61
C THR A 27 13.65 3.83 -12.00
N GLU A 28 12.72 4.79 -12.12
CA GLU A 28 12.86 6.14 -11.57
C GLU A 28 11.69 6.52 -10.66
N TYR A 29 11.95 7.39 -9.68
CA TYR A 29 10.91 7.84 -8.76
C TYR A 29 9.85 8.75 -9.40
N THR A 30 10.23 9.51 -10.42
CA THR A 30 9.31 10.33 -11.24
C THR A 30 8.21 9.47 -11.84
N GLN A 31 8.57 8.33 -12.43
CA GLN A 31 7.62 7.34 -12.98
C GLN A 31 6.64 6.82 -11.93
N VAL A 32 7.12 6.59 -10.70
CA VAL A 32 6.26 6.18 -9.57
C VAL A 32 5.22 7.27 -9.32
N ILE A 33 5.64 8.52 -9.14
CA ILE A 33 4.74 9.64 -8.83
C ILE A 33 3.70 9.84 -9.93
N GLU A 34 4.12 9.86 -11.20
CA GLU A 34 3.22 10.03 -12.33
C GLU A 34 2.18 8.91 -12.43
N THR A 35 2.61 7.67 -12.19
CA THR A 35 1.72 6.50 -12.24
C THR A 35 0.71 6.53 -11.09
N VAL A 36 1.18 6.75 -9.85
CA VAL A 36 0.28 6.72 -8.69
C VAL A 36 -0.63 7.94 -8.61
N SER A 37 -0.23 9.08 -9.16
CA SER A 37 -1.06 10.29 -9.23
C SER A 37 -2.28 10.13 -10.13
N LYS A 38 -2.29 9.12 -11.02
CA LYS A 38 -3.43 8.77 -11.87
C LYS A 38 -4.21 7.55 -11.36
N ASN A 39 -3.71 6.88 -10.32
CA ASN A 39 -4.35 5.69 -9.73
C ASN A 39 -5.32 6.11 -8.62
N LYS A 40 -6.61 6.18 -8.94
CA LYS A 40 -7.67 6.61 -8.01
C LYS A 40 -7.69 5.78 -6.71
N VAL A 41 -7.55 4.45 -6.82
CA VAL A 41 -7.57 3.55 -5.66
C VAL A 41 -6.39 3.83 -4.73
N PHE A 42 -5.19 3.96 -5.30
CA PHE A 42 -4.00 4.27 -4.50
C PHE A 42 -4.10 5.64 -3.82
N LEU A 43 -4.64 6.65 -4.50
CA LEU A 43 -4.82 7.99 -3.94
C LEU A 43 -5.74 7.97 -2.72
N GLU A 44 -6.86 7.26 -2.80
CA GLU A 44 -7.80 7.12 -1.69
C GLU A 44 -7.18 6.32 -0.53
N GLN A 45 -6.51 5.20 -0.82
CA GLN A 45 -5.75 4.43 0.16
C GLN A 45 -4.72 5.30 0.90
N LEU A 46 -3.96 6.11 0.17
CA LEU A 46 -2.94 6.98 0.73
C LEU A 46 -3.54 8.12 1.56
N LEU A 47 -4.64 8.72 1.09
CA LEU A 47 -5.34 9.78 1.80
C LEU A 47 -5.85 9.28 3.16
N LEU A 48 -6.50 8.12 3.19
CA LEU A 48 -7.00 7.55 4.44
C LEU A 48 -5.87 7.15 5.39
N ALA A 49 -4.84 6.48 4.87
CA ALA A 49 -3.75 5.94 5.68
C ALA A 49 -2.78 7.01 6.19
N ASN A 50 -2.53 8.05 5.38
CA ASN A 50 -1.57 9.10 5.70
C ASN A 50 -1.92 10.42 5.00
N PRO A 51 -2.91 11.17 5.52
CA PRO A 51 -3.33 12.45 4.93
C PRO A 51 -2.18 13.46 4.79
N LYS A 52 -1.23 13.45 5.73
CA LYS A 52 -0.05 14.34 5.70
C LYS A 52 0.84 14.02 4.48
N LEU A 53 1.10 12.75 4.20
CA LEU A 53 1.91 12.34 3.04
C LEU A 53 1.17 12.62 1.73
N TYR A 54 -0.13 12.35 1.67
CA TYR A 54 -0.97 12.70 0.53
C TYR A 54 -0.84 14.19 0.19
N ASN A 55 -1.02 15.08 1.18
CA ASN A 55 -0.91 16.53 0.98
C ASN A 55 0.50 16.97 0.53
N VAL A 56 1.55 16.29 0.98
CA VAL A 56 2.93 16.57 0.51
C VAL A 56 3.11 16.17 -0.95
N MET A 57 2.51 15.05 -1.39
CA MET A 57 2.51 14.63 -2.78
C MET A 57 1.75 15.62 -3.67
N GLN A 58 0.59 16.10 -3.22
CA GLN A 58 -0.17 17.14 -3.95
C GLN A 58 0.65 18.43 -4.12
N LYS A 59 1.35 18.86 -3.06
CA LYS A 59 2.27 20.01 -3.13
C LYS A 59 3.44 19.78 -4.10
N TYR A 60 3.94 18.55 -4.20
CA TYR A 60 4.98 18.20 -5.16
C TYR A 60 4.46 18.29 -6.60
N ASN A 61 3.29 17.73 -6.88
CA ASN A 61 2.66 17.77 -8.21
C ASN A 61 2.35 19.22 -8.66
N ALA A 62 2.04 20.10 -7.72
CA ALA A 62 1.84 21.54 -7.98
C ALA A 62 3.14 22.36 -8.10
N GLY A 63 4.32 21.73 -7.99
CA GLY A 63 5.61 22.43 -8.03
C GLY A 63 5.95 23.26 -6.77
N LEU A 64 5.18 23.09 -5.68
CA LEU A 64 5.28 23.91 -4.46
C LEU A 64 6.16 23.28 -3.36
N LEU A 65 6.71 22.08 -3.60
CA LEU A 65 7.50 21.36 -2.60
C LEU A 65 8.98 21.76 -2.62
N LYS A 66 9.53 22.14 -1.46
CA LYS A 66 10.96 22.43 -1.30
C LYS A 66 11.84 21.23 -1.69
N LYS A 67 12.88 21.44 -2.52
CA LYS A 67 13.81 20.41 -3.03
C LYS A 67 14.30 19.43 -1.96
N LYS A 68 14.69 19.92 -0.77
CA LYS A 68 15.18 19.09 0.35
C LYS A 68 14.19 18.02 0.84
N ARG A 69 12.90 18.16 0.55
CA ARG A 69 11.84 17.23 0.97
C ARG A 69 11.48 16.19 -0.10
N VAL A 70 11.93 16.40 -1.35
CA VAL A 70 11.54 15.58 -2.51
C VAL A 70 11.99 14.13 -2.36
N LYS A 71 13.27 13.91 -1.98
CA LYS A 71 13.79 12.55 -1.78
C LYS A 71 12.98 11.75 -0.74
N LYS A 72 12.64 12.36 0.40
CA LYS A 72 11.82 11.72 1.43
C LYS A 72 10.41 11.40 0.93
N LEU A 73 9.81 12.29 0.13
CA LEU A 73 8.51 12.04 -0.49
C LEU A 73 8.60 10.81 -1.41
N PHE A 74 9.57 10.77 -2.31
CA PHE A 74 9.77 9.68 -3.27
C PHE A 74 9.90 8.31 -2.60
N GLU A 75 10.80 8.19 -1.63
CA GLU A 75 10.98 6.93 -0.88
C GLU A 75 9.71 6.53 -0.14
N SER A 76 8.98 7.49 0.42
CA SER A 76 7.75 7.23 1.16
C SER A 76 6.64 6.74 0.23
N ILE A 77 6.40 7.42 -0.88
CA ILE A 77 5.38 7.04 -1.85
C ILE A 77 5.69 5.66 -2.44
N TYR A 78 6.96 5.39 -2.77
CA TYR A 78 7.32 4.09 -3.30
C TYR A 78 7.12 2.95 -2.29
N LYS A 79 7.39 3.19 -1.00
CA LYS A 79 7.07 2.23 0.07
C LYS A 79 5.57 1.99 0.21
N TYR A 80 4.75 3.04 0.12
CA TYR A 80 3.29 2.91 0.15
C TYR A 80 2.75 2.20 -1.09
N TYR A 81 3.32 2.44 -2.27
CA TYR A 81 3.01 1.67 -3.49
C TYR A 81 3.29 0.18 -3.28
N LYS A 82 4.49 -0.18 -2.79
CA LYS A 82 4.79 -1.59 -2.50
C LYS A 82 3.84 -2.17 -1.45
N ARG A 83 3.48 -1.39 -0.42
CA ARG A 83 2.54 -1.82 0.63
C ARG A 83 1.17 -2.17 0.05
N SER A 84 0.64 -1.34 -0.85
CA SER A 84 -0.72 -1.51 -1.39
C SER A 84 -0.89 -2.75 -2.25
N TYR A 85 0.18 -3.24 -2.85
CA TYR A 85 0.17 -4.43 -3.71
C TYR A 85 0.68 -5.70 -3.04
N LEU A 86 1.53 -5.60 -2.00
CA LEU A 86 2.30 -6.76 -1.50
C LEU A 86 2.01 -7.14 -0.06
N ARG A 87 1.41 -6.27 0.77
CA ARG A 87 1.21 -6.56 2.20
C ARG A 87 -0.24 -6.87 2.50
N SER A 88 -0.49 -8.10 2.94
CA SER A 88 -1.79 -8.56 3.42
C SER A 88 -2.13 -8.14 4.85
N THR A 89 -1.22 -7.48 5.59
CA THR A 89 -1.50 -7.04 6.96
C THR A 89 -2.71 -6.08 6.98
N PRO A 90 -3.80 -6.38 7.72
CA PRO A 90 -5.05 -5.62 7.68
C PRO A 90 -4.82 -4.18 8.15
N PHE A 91 -5.08 -3.21 7.27
CA PHE A 91 -4.98 -1.80 7.60
C PHE A 91 -5.70 -0.92 6.59
N GLY A 92 -6.78 -0.26 7.04
CA GLY A 92 -7.55 0.67 6.21
C GLY A 92 -7.97 0.04 4.89
N LEU A 93 -7.79 0.79 3.79
CA LEU A 93 -8.17 0.36 2.45
C LEU A 93 -7.10 -0.48 1.71
N PHE A 94 -6.01 -0.88 2.36
CA PHE A 94 -4.96 -1.66 1.69
C PHE A 94 -5.27 -3.15 1.59
N SER A 95 -6.03 -3.68 2.54
CA SER A 95 -6.23 -5.10 2.73
C SER A 95 -7.54 -5.35 3.46
N GLU A 96 -8.11 -6.53 3.23
CA GLU A 96 -9.35 -6.97 3.85
C GLU A 96 -9.11 -8.19 4.76
N THR A 97 -10.15 -8.55 5.52
CA THR A 97 -10.13 -9.71 6.41
C THR A 97 -11.41 -10.49 6.22
N SER A 98 -11.28 -11.80 6.07
CA SER A 98 -12.39 -12.75 5.91
C SER A 98 -12.17 -13.98 6.80
N ILE A 99 -13.17 -14.87 6.84
CA ILE A 99 -13.14 -16.10 7.63
C ILE A 99 -12.83 -17.27 6.70
N GLY A 100 -11.81 -18.05 7.03
CA GLY A 100 -11.48 -19.33 6.41
C GLY A 100 -11.95 -20.50 7.27
N VAL A 101 -12.41 -21.57 6.61
CA VAL A 101 -12.85 -22.83 7.22
C VAL A 101 -12.07 -24.00 6.60
N PHE A 102 -12.07 -25.16 7.28
CA PHE A 102 -11.43 -26.39 6.81
C PHE A 102 -12.31 -27.20 5.86
#